data_AF-A0A4D4LP70-F1
#
_entry.id   AF-A0A4D4LP70-F1
#
_cell.length_a   1.000
_cell.length_b   1.000
_cell.length_c   1.000
_cell.angle_alpha   90.00
_cell.angle_beta   90.00
_cell.angle_gamma   90.00
#
_symmetry.space_group_name_H-M   'P 1'
#
loop_
_entity.id
_entity.type
_entity.pdbx_description
1 polymer ?
#
loop_
_entity_poly.entity_id
_entity_poly.type
_entity_poly.pdbx_seq_one_letter_code
_entity_poly.pdbx_strand_id
1 'polypeptide(L)'
;MKLLRSVLMKGLEALAVECLPAARAYGVLDQLWAALQDVDRTGFTNLLQAMTRTHPRHAARREHEVAQAAEQLEQIGCPSAMTRATEQRFAVTRAAADSSVPADDTTDAAIDWITATRSNAL
;
A
#
# COMPACT_ATOMS: atom_id res chain seq x y z
N MET A 1 9.07 14.68 -14.27
CA MET A 1 8.02 14.83 -13.23
C MET A 1 6.63 14.39 -13.67
N LYS A 2 6.16 14.72 -14.88
CA LYS A 2 4.83 14.28 -15.38
C LYS A 2 4.63 12.76 -15.32
N LEU A 3 5.65 11.99 -15.68
CA LEU A 3 5.59 10.52 -15.67
C LEU A 3 5.33 9.94 -14.27
N LEU A 4 6.15 10.28 -13.27
CA LEU A 4 6.02 9.72 -11.91
C LEU A 4 4.71 10.12 -11.24
N ARG A 5 4.26 11.37 -11.44
CA ARG A 5 2.93 11.80 -11.00
C ARG A 5 1.83 10.97 -11.67
N SER A 6 1.95 10.69 -12.97
CA SER A 6 0.99 9.86 -13.70
C SER A 6 0.95 8.43 -13.16
N VAL A 7 2.10 7.82 -12.87
CA VAL A 7 2.19 6.48 -12.29
C VAL A 7 1.43 6.43 -10.95
N LEU A 8 1.71 7.39 -10.06
CA LEU A 8 1.07 7.44 -8.75
C LEU A 8 -0.44 7.65 -8.85
N MET A 9 -0.89 8.64 -9.63
CA MET A 9 -2.31 8.97 -9.73
C MET A 9 -3.14 7.87 -10.39
N LYS A 10 -2.62 7.23 -11.45
CA LYS A 10 -3.31 6.11 -12.11
C LYS A 10 -3.34 4.85 -11.26
N GLY A 11 -2.29 4.61 -10.47
CA GLY A 11 -2.29 3.52 -9.47
C GLY A 11 -3.37 3.73 -8.40
N LEU A 12 -3.50 4.96 -7.89
CA LEU A 12 -4.54 5.31 -6.93
C LEU A 12 -5.95 5.22 -7.55
N GLU A 13 -6.12 5.67 -8.79
CA GLU A 13 -7.38 5.54 -9.55
C GLU A 13 -7.78 4.06 -9.71
N ALA A 14 -6.84 3.20 -10.09
CA ALA A 14 -7.10 1.76 -10.20
C ALA A 14 -7.52 1.14 -8.86
N LEU A 15 -6.87 1.53 -7.75
CA LEU A 15 -7.28 1.11 -6.40
C LEU A 15 -8.69 1.61 -6.04
N ALA A 16 -9.05 2.84 -6.41
CA ALA A 16 -10.38 3.38 -6.15
C ALA A 16 -11.46 2.64 -6.95
N VAL A 17 -11.19 2.29 -8.21
CA VAL A 17 -12.11 1.51 -9.07
C VAL A 17 -12.31 0.09 -8.54
N GLU A 18 -11.32 -0.51 -7.89
CA GLU A 18 -11.46 -1.82 -7.23
C GLU A 18 -12.21 -1.71 -5.88
N CYS A 19 -11.81 -0.76 -5.03
CA CYS A 19 -12.25 -0.68 -3.65
C CYS A 19 -13.65 -0.07 -3.47
N LEU A 20 -13.97 1.03 -4.17
CA LEU A 20 -15.22 1.77 -3.90
C LEU A 20 -16.49 1.01 -4.31
N PRO A 21 -16.53 0.26 -5.43
CA PRO A 21 -17.65 -0.61 -5.74
C PRO A 21 -17.82 -1.73 -4.70
N ALA A 22 -16.71 -2.32 -4.22
CA ALA A 22 -16.76 -3.34 -3.17
C ALA A 22 -17.31 -2.76 -1.86
N ALA A 23 -16.85 -1.58 -1.44
CA ALA A 23 -17.36 -0.89 -0.24
C ALA A 23 -18.87 -0.58 -0.35
N ARG A 24 -19.36 -0.23 -1.55
CA ARG A 24 -20.79 -0.06 -1.80
C ARG A 24 -21.55 -1.39 -1.72
N ALA A 25 -21.01 -2.47 -2.30
CA ALA A 25 -21.60 -3.80 -2.23
C ALA A 25 -21.70 -4.31 -0.78
N TYR A 26 -20.71 -3.97 0.07
CA TYR A 26 -20.71 -4.25 1.51
C TYR A 26 -21.61 -3.32 2.34
N GLY A 27 -22.17 -2.25 1.76
CA GLY A 27 -22.97 -1.28 2.49
C GLY A 27 -22.16 -0.41 3.48
N VAL A 28 -20.84 -0.31 3.30
CA VAL A 28 -19.93 0.42 4.20
C VAL A 28 -19.30 1.66 3.57
N LEU A 29 -19.78 2.09 2.40
CA LEU A 29 -19.19 3.22 1.67
C LEU A 29 -19.12 4.51 2.51
N ASP A 30 -20.18 4.84 3.26
CA ASP A 30 -20.18 6.04 4.12
C ASP A 30 -19.24 5.90 5.33
N GLN A 31 -19.11 4.68 5.88
CA GLN A 31 -18.15 4.39 6.94
C GLN A 31 -16.71 4.50 6.44
N LEU A 32 -16.45 4.07 5.21
CA LEU A 32 -15.16 4.23 4.55
C LEU A 32 -14.81 5.73 4.40
N TRP A 33 -15.75 6.57 4.01
CA TRP A 33 -15.52 8.02 3.95
C TRP A 33 -15.21 8.63 5.32
N ALA A 34 -15.92 8.21 6.36
CA ALA A 34 -15.62 8.64 7.73
C ALA A 34 -14.22 8.17 8.17
N ALA A 35 -13.83 6.95 7.81
CA ALA A 35 -12.54 6.37 8.14
C ALA A 35 -11.36 7.01 7.39
N LEU A 36 -11.60 7.78 6.32
CA LEU A 36 -10.56 8.49 5.57
C LEU A 36 -10.36 9.94 6.01
N GLN A 37 -11.13 10.45 6.97
CA GLN A 37 -11.05 11.85 7.39
C GLN A 37 -9.70 12.24 8.02
N ASP A 38 -9.03 11.33 8.70
CA ASP A 38 -7.69 11.53 9.24
C ASP A 38 -6.63 11.60 8.12
N VAL A 39 -6.80 10.77 7.09
CA VAL A 39 -5.99 10.79 5.86
C VAL A 39 -6.14 12.15 5.15
N ASP A 40 -7.36 12.65 5.00
CA ASP A 40 -7.65 13.94 4.38
C ASP A 40 -6.98 15.10 5.12
N ARG A 41 -7.00 15.07 6.47
CA ARG A 41 -6.35 16.09 7.31
C ARG A 41 -4.82 16.04 7.26
N THR A 42 -4.26 14.84 7.16
CA THR A 42 -2.79 14.65 7.07
C THR A 42 -2.22 15.27 5.80
N GLY A 43 -3.01 15.23 4.72
CA GLY A 43 -2.61 15.68 3.40
C GLY A 43 -1.80 14.63 2.64
N PHE A 44 -2.03 14.56 1.33
CA PHE A 44 -1.57 13.45 0.48
C PHE A 44 -0.04 13.22 0.53
N THR A 45 0.76 14.29 0.43
CA THR A 45 2.23 14.17 0.45
C THR A 45 2.76 13.63 1.78
N ASN A 46 2.22 14.12 2.90
CA ASN A 46 2.64 13.70 4.23
C ASN A 46 2.25 12.24 4.49
N LEU A 47 1.06 11.82 4.03
CA LEU A 47 0.63 10.43 4.08
C LEU A 47 1.63 9.52 3.35
N LEU A 48 2.00 9.86 2.11
CA LEU A 48 2.95 9.06 1.31
C LEU A 48 4.32 8.96 1.97
N GLN A 49 4.80 10.05 2.57
CA GLN A 49 6.04 10.05 3.34
C GLN A 49 5.93 9.12 4.57
N ALA A 50 4.85 9.22 5.33
CA ALA A 50 4.62 8.36 6.50
C ALA A 50 4.47 6.88 6.14
N MET A 51 3.75 6.56 5.06
CA MET A 51 3.59 5.19 4.55
C MET A 51 4.94 4.63 4.12
N THR A 52 5.71 5.39 3.33
CA THR A 52 7.05 4.97 2.85
C THR A 52 8.00 4.73 4.01
N ARG A 53 8.09 5.69 4.95
CA ARG A 53 8.95 5.59 6.14
C ARG A 53 8.69 4.32 6.97
N THR A 54 7.42 3.99 7.20
CA THR A 54 7.04 2.86 8.06
C THR A 54 6.97 1.52 7.33
N HIS A 55 7.06 1.52 5.99
CA HIS A 55 6.89 0.33 5.17
C HIS A 55 7.92 -0.77 5.45
N PRO A 56 9.24 -0.51 5.49
CA PRO A 56 10.24 -1.55 5.75
C PRO A 56 9.96 -2.38 7.02
N ARG A 57 9.57 -1.70 8.11
CA ARG A 57 9.27 -2.34 9.41
C ARG A 57 7.97 -3.14 9.40
N HIS A 58 6.98 -2.73 8.61
CA HIS A 58 5.64 -3.30 8.65
C HIS A 58 5.30 -4.16 7.43
N ALA A 59 6.21 -4.32 6.47
CA ALA A 59 5.96 -5.03 5.22
C ALA A 59 5.43 -6.46 5.45
N ALA A 60 5.98 -7.21 6.41
CA ALA A 60 5.53 -8.56 6.71
C ALA A 60 4.09 -8.61 7.25
N ARG A 61 3.76 -7.75 8.23
CA ARG A 61 2.40 -7.66 8.78
C ARG A 61 1.41 -7.18 7.71
N ARG A 62 1.77 -6.13 6.97
CA ARG A 62 0.92 -5.53 5.94
C ARG A 62 0.69 -6.47 4.75
N GLU A 63 1.67 -7.29 4.37
CA GLU A 63 1.47 -8.34 3.36
C GLU A 63 0.34 -9.28 3.79
N HIS A 64 0.38 -9.78 5.03
CA HIS A 64 -0.67 -10.66 5.54
C HIS A 64 -2.06 -9.99 5.57
N GLU A 65 -2.14 -8.73 6.02
CA GLU A 65 -3.39 -7.97 6.03
C GLU A 65 -3.97 -7.78 4.63
N VAL A 66 -3.12 -7.50 3.64
CA VAL A 66 -3.53 -7.35 2.23
C VAL A 66 -3.95 -8.69 1.62
N ALA A 67 -3.25 -9.79 1.95
CA ALA A 67 -3.63 -11.13 1.52
C ALA A 67 -5.03 -11.51 2.03
N GLN A 68 -5.31 -11.25 3.31
CA GLN A 68 -6.64 -11.46 3.91
C GLN A 68 -7.71 -10.58 3.27
N ALA A 69 -7.41 -9.31 2.99
CA ALA A 69 -8.35 -8.41 2.31
C ALA A 69 -8.68 -8.91 0.90
N ALA A 70 -7.68 -9.43 0.15
CA ALA A 70 -7.91 -10.00 -1.17
C ALA A 70 -8.82 -11.23 -1.11
N GLU A 71 -8.60 -12.14 -0.15
CA GLU A 71 -9.47 -13.30 0.08
C GLU A 71 -10.91 -12.90 0.40
N GLN A 72 -11.11 -11.87 1.23
CA GLN A 72 -12.45 -11.35 1.57
C GLN A 72 -13.18 -10.74 0.37
N LEU A 73 -12.45 -10.05 -0.52
CA LEU A 73 -13.02 -9.54 -1.77
C LEU A 73 -13.42 -10.69 -2.70
N GLU A 74 -12.56 -11.70 -2.84
CA GLU A 74 -12.80 -12.87 -3.70
C GLU A 74 -14.00 -13.69 -3.22
N GLN A 75 -14.15 -13.87 -1.89
CA GLN A 75 -15.27 -14.60 -1.29
C GLN A 75 -16.64 -14.00 -1.62
N ILE A 76 -16.71 -12.70 -1.85
CA ILE A 76 -17.95 -12.01 -2.23
C ILE A 76 -18.04 -11.71 -3.74
N GLY A 77 -17.15 -12.29 -4.55
CA GLY A 77 -17.12 -12.11 -6.00
C GLY A 77 -16.66 -10.72 -6.44
N CYS A 78 -15.98 -9.95 -5.59
CA CYS A 78 -15.36 -8.68 -5.98
C CYS A 78 -13.96 -8.90 -6.58
N PRO A 79 -13.54 -8.09 -7.57
CA PRO A 79 -12.17 -8.10 -8.07
C PRO A 79 -11.15 -7.78 -6.95
N SER A 80 -9.99 -8.42 -7.01
CA SER A 80 -8.89 -8.26 -6.04
C SER A 80 -7.54 -8.03 -6.71
N ALA A 81 -7.50 -7.71 -8.00
CA ALA A 81 -6.26 -7.68 -8.79
C ALA A 81 -5.24 -6.66 -8.28
N MET A 82 -5.69 -5.45 -7.92
CA MET A 82 -4.82 -4.41 -7.34
C MET A 82 -4.41 -4.75 -5.91
N THR A 83 -5.32 -5.37 -5.15
CA THR A 83 -5.04 -5.86 -3.79
C THR A 83 -3.96 -6.96 -3.83
N ARG A 84 -4.06 -7.94 -4.74
CA ARG A 84 -3.03 -8.97 -4.98
C ARG A 84 -1.72 -8.39 -5.50
N ALA A 85 -1.76 -7.39 -6.37
CA ALA A 85 -0.54 -6.70 -6.81
C ALA A 85 0.16 -5.96 -5.64
N THR A 86 -0.62 -5.44 -4.68
CA THR A 86 -0.11 -4.82 -3.46
C THR A 86 0.52 -5.86 -2.54
N GLU A 87 -0.12 -7.02 -2.36
CA GLU A 87 0.43 -8.17 -1.64
C GLU A 87 1.81 -8.57 -2.19
N GLN A 88 1.91 -8.76 -3.51
CA GLN A 88 3.17 -9.09 -4.17
C GLN A 88 4.26 -8.04 -3.94
N ARG A 89 3.90 -6.74 -3.98
CA ARG A 89 4.85 -5.66 -3.70
C ARG A 89 5.36 -5.72 -2.26
N PHE A 90 4.49 -6.04 -1.31
CA PHE A 90 4.85 -6.16 0.10
C PHE A 90 5.68 -7.42 0.35
N ALA A 91 5.37 -8.54 -0.32
CA ALA A 91 6.13 -9.79 -0.26
C ALA A 91 7.59 -9.60 -0.72
N VAL A 92 7.83 -8.83 -1.79
CA VAL A 92 9.20 -8.46 -2.23
C VAL A 92 9.95 -7.74 -1.11
N THR A 93 9.27 -6.84 -0.39
CA THR A 93 9.89 -6.11 0.73
C THR A 93 10.09 -7.00 1.95
N ARG A 94 9.15 -7.91 2.24
CA ARG A 94 9.26 -8.89 3.32
C ARG A 94 10.45 -9.84 3.11
N ALA A 95 10.62 -10.37 1.90
CA ALA A 95 11.74 -11.25 1.56
C ALA A 95 13.10 -10.55 1.69
N ALA A 96 13.10 -9.23 1.54
CA ALA A 96 14.24 -8.34 1.73
C ALA A 96 14.52 -8.03 3.22
N ALA A 97 13.54 -8.15 4.11
CA ALA A 97 13.59 -7.68 5.49
C ALA A 97 14.43 -8.53 6.45
N ASP A 98 15.04 -9.64 5.99
CA ASP A 98 16.11 -10.34 6.73
C ASP A 98 17.40 -9.50 6.82
N SER A 99 17.48 -8.40 6.04
CA SER A 99 18.54 -7.39 6.13
C SER A 99 18.09 -6.21 7.01
N SER A 100 19.00 -5.72 7.85
CA SER A 100 18.76 -4.70 8.89
C SER A 100 17.87 -3.55 8.42
N VAL A 101 16.59 -3.60 8.78
CA VAL A 101 15.62 -2.51 8.58
C VAL A 101 16.24 -1.22 9.14
N PRO A 102 16.16 -0.06 8.46
CA PRO A 102 16.77 1.16 8.94
C PRO A 102 16.29 1.50 10.35
N ALA A 103 17.23 1.85 11.23
CA ALA A 103 16.92 2.38 12.55
C ALA A 103 16.34 3.80 12.48
N ASP A 104 16.75 4.56 11.45
CA ASP A 104 16.27 5.93 11.21
C ASP A 104 14.86 5.93 10.63
N ASP A 105 13.94 6.58 11.35
CA ASP A 105 12.56 6.81 10.93
C ASP A 105 12.45 8.05 10.02
N THR A 106 13.24 8.09 8.93
CA THR A 106 13.11 9.12 7.88
C THR A 106 12.59 8.53 6.58
N THR A 107 11.93 9.35 5.76
CA THR A 107 11.44 8.92 4.45
C THR A 107 12.60 8.56 3.52
N ASP A 108 13.68 9.35 3.53
CA ASP A 108 14.83 9.15 2.66
C ASP A 108 15.57 7.85 3.00
N ALA A 109 15.81 7.57 4.27
CA ALA A 109 16.42 6.30 4.70
C ALA A 109 15.59 5.07 4.28
N ALA A 110 14.26 5.18 4.33
CA ALA A 110 13.37 4.12 3.85
C ALA A 110 13.45 3.96 2.32
N ILE A 111 13.52 5.06 1.56
CA ILE A 111 13.67 5.02 0.10
C ILE A 111 15.00 4.36 -0.28
N ASP A 112 16.10 4.75 0.36
CA ASP A 112 17.43 4.21 0.11
C ASP A 112 17.48 2.71 0.38
N TRP A 113 16.91 2.27 1.50
CA TRP A 113 16.82 0.86 1.85
C TRP A 113 15.95 0.07 0.86
N ILE A 114 14.74 0.55 0.52
CA ILE A 114 13.87 -0.09 -0.47
C ILE A 114 14.59 -0.22 -1.82
N THR A 115 15.36 0.80 -2.19
CA THR A 115 16.12 0.81 -3.45
C THR A 115 17.23 -0.24 -3.43
N ALA A 116 18.04 -0.28 -2.37
CA ALA A 116 19.12 -1.25 -2.22
C ALA A 116 18.60 -2.69 -2.25
N THR A 117 17.47 -2.96 -1.61
CA THR A 117 16.93 -4.34 -1.54
C THR A 117 16.25 -4.81 -2.81
N ARG A 118 15.81 -3.90 -3.70
CA ARG A 118 15.32 -4.26 -5.04
C ARG A 118 16.43 -4.68 -6.00
N SER A 119 17.64 -4.18 -5.82
CA SER A 119 18.80 -4.57 -6.64
C SER A 119 19.34 -5.96 -6.32
N ASN A 120 19.06 -6.49 -5.12
CA ASN A 120 19.49 -7.82 -4.69
C ASN A 120 18.48 -8.94 -4.99
N ALA A 121 17.28 -8.59 -5.46
CA ALA A 121 16.18 -9.53 -5.73
C ALA A 121 15.97 -9.82 -7.23
N LEU A 122 16.87 -9.33 -8.10
CA LEU A 122 16.93 -9.57 -9.55
C LEU A 122 18.26 -10.26 -9.89
#